data_AF-A0A0C2CI41-F1
#
_entry.id   AF-A0A0C2CI41-F1
#
_cell.length_a   1.000
_cell.length_b   1.000
_cell.length_c   1.000
_cell.angle_alpha   90.00
_cell.angle_beta   90.00
_cell.angle_gamma   90.00
#
_symmetry.space_group_name_H-M   'P 1'
#
loop_
_entity.id
_entity.type
_entity.pdbx_description
1 polymer ?
#
loop_
_entity_poly.entity_id
_entity_poly.type
_entity_poly.pdbx_seq_one_letter_code
_entity_poly.pdbx_strand_id
1 'polypeptide(L)'
;MSQTATQIDSFMRNGNQYVRLYQFTHVTDLGRQNTPDLGSWKPVLKGQDMVFLFMSETVWGSGTPTPDDWRMADQMGERWTQFAKEG
;
A
#
# COMPACT_ATOMS: atom_id res chain seq x y z
N MET A 1 20.56 6.63 8.77
CA MET A 1 20.01 6.23 7.46
C MET A 1 19.07 5.05 7.68
N SER A 2 17.88 5.07 7.07
CA SER A 2 16.93 3.94 7.10
C SER A 2 17.52 2.73 6.35
N GLN A 3 17.25 1.50 6.82
CA GLN A 3 17.65 0.26 6.10
C GLN A 3 17.19 0.26 4.64
N THR A 4 16.03 0.85 4.36
CA THR A 4 15.47 0.97 3.01
C THR A 4 16.36 1.81 2.10
N ALA A 5 16.92 2.92 2.61
CA ALA A 5 17.81 3.79 1.83
C ALA A 5 19.10 3.05 1.44
N THR A 6 19.69 2.28 2.36
CA THR A 6 20.91 1.49 2.10
C THR A 6 20.67 0.38 1.06
N GLN A 7 19.49 -0.25 1.07
CA GLN A 7 19.14 -1.27 0.08
C GLN A 7 18.93 -0.68 -1.32
N ILE A 8 18.29 0.49 -1.43
CA ILE A 8 18.13 1.20 -2.70
C ILE A 8 19.50 1.57 -3.26
N ASP A 9 20.38 2.14 -2.43
CA ASP A 9 21.73 2.54 -2.85
C ASP A 9 22.52 1.34 -3.38
N SER A 10 22.40 0.18 -2.72
CA SER A 10 22.99 -1.07 -3.20
C SER A 10 22.40 -1.52 -4.53
N PHE A 11 21.08 -1.44 -4.68
CA PHE A 11 20.38 -1.86 -5.90
C PHE A 11 20.70 -0.99 -7.11
N MET A 12 20.82 0.33 -6.90
CA MET A 12 21.19 1.29 -7.96
C MET A 12 22.68 1.18 -8.34
N ARG A 13 23.58 0.87 -7.39
CA ARG A 13 25.01 0.66 -7.66
C ARG A 13 25.29 -0.51 -8.59
N ASN A 14 24.36 -1.46 -8.73
CA ASN A 14 24.47 -2.59 -9.67
C ASN A 14 24.02 -2.26 -11.10
N GLY A 15 23.81 -0.99 -11.44
CA GLY A 15 23.44 -0.56 -12.79
C GLY A 15 21.94 -0.66 -13.12
N ASN A 16 21.08 -0.91 -12.12
CA ASN A 16 19.63 -0.91 -12.31
C ASN A 16 19.10 0.53 -12.43
N GLN A 17 18.63 0.90 -13.62
CA GLN A 17 18.17 2.26 -13.93
C GLN A 17 16.66 2.48 -13.74
N TYR A 18 15.89 1.39 -13.62
CA TYR A 18 14.42 1.43 -13.56
C TYR A 18 13.91 0.84 -12.25
N VAL A 19 14.21 1.53 -11.15
CA VAL A 19 13.73 1.17 -9.81
C VAL A 19 12.63 2.15 -9.40
N ARG A 20 11.48 1.62 -8.99
CA ARG A 20 10.40 2.38 -8.34
C ARG A 20 10.26 1.87 -6.92
N LEU A 21 10.14 2.80 -5.97
CA LEU A 21 9.88 2.49 -4.58
C LEU A 21 8.69 3.32 -4.10
N TYR A 22 7.83 2.71 -3.31
CA TYR A 22 6.79 3.41 -2.58
C TYR A 22 6.77 2.98 -1.12
N GLN A 23 6.24 3.84 -0.27
CA GLN A 23 5.87 3.54 1.10
C GLN A 23 4.38 3.79 1.26
N PHE A 24 3.65 2.76 1.65
CA PHE A 24 2.22 2.89 1.94
C PHE A 24 2.03 3.42 3.37
N THR A 25 1.29 4.52 3.51
CA THR A 25 1.11 5.22 4.80
C THR A 25 -0.35 5.53 5.14
N HIS A 26 -1.29 5.11 4.29
CA HIS A 26 -2.71 5.35 4.50
C HIS A 26 -3.24 4.54 5.68
N VAL A 27 -3.77 5.23 6.69
CA VAL A 27 -4.38 4.62 7.87
C VAL A 27 -5.88 4.55 7.65
N THR A 28 -6.42 3.33 7.73
CA THR A 28 -7.85 3.06 7.53
C THR A 28 -8.37 2.07 8.56
N ASP A 29 -9.68 2.11 8.82
CA ASP A 29 -10.39 1.04 9.54
C ASP A 29 -10.86 -0.09 8.60
N LEU A 30 -10.84 0.13 7.28
CA LEU A 30 -11.17 -0.87 6.29
C LEU A 30 -10.18 -2.05 6.35
N GLY A 31 -10.71 -3.26 6.51
CA GLY A 31 -9.91 -4.48 6.62
C GLY A 31 -9.33 -4.74 8.01
N ARG A 32 -9.51 -3.82 8.98
CA ARG A 32 -9.04 -4.02 10.36
C ARG A 32 -9.81 -5.09 11.12
N GLN A 33 -11.03 -5.42 10.69
CA GLN A 33 -11.80 -6.52 11.25
C GLN A 33 -11.06 -7.87 11.14
N ASN A 34 -10.07 -7.98 10.25
CA ASN A 34 -9.24 -9.17 10.04
C ASN A 34 -7.87 -9.08 10.74
N THR A 35 -7.67 -8.11 11.63
CA THR A 35 -6.38 -7.83 12.27
C THR A 35 -6.54 -7.78 13.80
N PRO A 36 -5.46 -8.00 14.57
CA PRO A 36 -5.52 -7.86 16.02
C PRO A 36 -5.98 -6.46 16.45
N ASP A 37 -6.81 -6.41 17.49
CA ASP A 37 -7.16 -5.14 18.13
C ASP A 37 -5.94 -4.58 18.89
N LEU A 38 -5.51 -3.39 18.52
CA LEU A 38 -4.38 -2.67 19.10
C LEU A 38 -4.85 -1.43 19.89
N GLY A 39 -6.15 -1.33 20.17
CA GLY A 39 -6.77 -0.20 20.85
C GLY A 39 -6.72 1.07 20.02
N SER A 40 -6.26 2.17 20.63
CA SER A 40 -6.16 3.48 19.97
C SER A 40 -5.02 3.58 18.96
N TRP A 41 -4.06 2.66 18.99
CA TRP A 41 -2.95 2.66 18.06
C TRP A 41 -3.37 2.09 16.71
N LYS A 42 -3.28 2.92 15.66
CA LYS A 42 -3.67 2.57 14.30
C LYS A 42 -2.48 2.47 13.34
N PRO A 43 -1.60 1.46 13.45
CA PRO A 43 -0.49 1.30 12.51
C PRO A 43 -0.98 0.83 11.13
N VAL A 44 -0.11 1.02 10.14
CA VAL A 44 -0.24 0.36 8.83
C VAL A 44 0.37 -1.03 8.94
N LEU A 45 -0.45 -2.06 8.79
CA LEU A 45 -0.05 -3.46 8.90
C LEU A 45 0.42 -4.02 7.56
N LYS A 46 1.28 -5.04 7.60
CA LYS A 46 1.79 -5.73 6.41
C LYS A 46 0.61 -6.24 5.56
N GLY A 47 0.63 -5.88 4.27
CA GLY A 47 -0.38 -6.30 3.30
C GLY A 47 -1.66 -5.46 3.27
N GLN A 48 -1.76 -4.39 4.07
CA GLN A 48 -2.93 -3.48 4.00
C GLN A 48 -3.01 -2.71 2.68
N ASP A 49 -1.88 -2.45 2.02
CA ASP A 49 -1.85 -1.87 0.67
C ASP A 49 -2.55 -2.76 -0.37
N MET A 50 -2.49 -4.09 -0.20
CA MET A 50 -3.13 -5.04 -1.09
C MET A 50 -4.67 -4.94 -1.07
N VAL A 51 -5.26 -4.45 0.02
CA VAL A 51 -6.71 -4.19 0.11
C VAL A 51 -7.15 -3.20 -0.96
N PHE A 52 -6.33 -2.18 -1.22
CA PHE A 52 -6.61 -1.11 -2.17
C PHE A 52 -6.24 -1.47 -3.61
N LEU A 53 -5.28 -2.39 -3.79
CA LEU A 53 -4.90 -2.86 -5.12
C LEU A 53 -5.88 -3.89 -5.69
N PHE A 54 -6.30 -4.86 -4.87
CA PHE A 54 -7.10 -6.00 -5.35
C PHE A 54 -8.58 -5.90 -5.01
N MET A 55 -8.97 -4.94 -4.17
CA MET A 55 -10.37 -4.70 -3.82
C MET A 55 -11.13 -5.95 -3.38
N SER A 56 -10.53 -6.75 -2.48
CA SER A 56 -11.13 -8.01 -2.00
C SER A 56 -12.57 -7.82 -1.53
N GLU A 57 -13.50 -8.55 -2.14
CA GLU A 57 -14.93 -8.49 -1.80
C GLU A 57 -15.18 -8.76 -0.30
N THR A 58 -14.44 -9.70 0.30
CA THR A 58 -14.56 -9.99 1.73
C THR A 58 -14.23 -8.79 2.60
N VAL A 59 -13.30 -7.93 2.18
CA VAL A 59 -12.92 -6.72 2.93
C VAL A 59 -13.83 -5.54 2.62
N TRP A 60 -14.08 -5.29 1.33
CA TRP A 60 -14.82 -4.13 0.85
C TRP A 60 -16.34 -4.29 1.01
N GLY A 61 -16.85 -5.51 0.84
CA GLY A 61 -18.28 -5.83 0.98
C GLY A 61 -18.73 -5.95 2.43
N SER A 62 -17.85 -6.33 3.36
CA SER A 62 -18.17 -6.39 4.80
C SER A 62 -17.78 -5.12 5.56
N GLY A 63 -16.94 -4.27 4.97
CA GLY A 63 -16.45 -3.04 5.57
C GLY A 63 -17.35 -1.83 5.31
N THR A 64 -16.96 -0.69 5.89
CA THR A 64 -17.59 0.61 5.62
C THR A 64 -16.51 1.57 5.12
N PRO A 65 -16.15 1.52 3.82
CA PRO A 65 -15.09 2.34 3.27
C PRO A 65 -15.43 3.83 3.35
N THR A 66 -14.45 4.62 3.74
CA THR A 66 -14.52 6.08 3.79
C THR A 66 -14.23 6.71 2.41
N PRO A 67 -14.54 7.99 2.19
CA PRO A 67 -14.12 8.69 0.97
C PRO A 67 -12.59 8.66 0.73
N ASP A 68 -11.78 8.63 1.80
CA ASP A 68 -10.33 8.51 1.67
C ASP A 68 -9.89 7.11 1.20
N ASP A 69 -10.64 6.07 1.60
CA ASP A 69 -10.37 4.70 1.15
C ASP A 69 -10.61 4.54 -0.35
N TRP A 70 -11.69 5.14 -0.87
CA TRP A 70 -11.96 5.19 -2.30
C TRP A 70 -10.86 5.94 -3.06
N ARG A 71 -10.45 7.11 -2.57
CA ARG A 71 -9.34 7.87 -3.17
C ARG A 71 -8.04 7.06 -3.18
N MET A 72 -7.76 6.31 -2.12
CA MET A 72 -6.56 5.47 -2.05
C MET A 72 -6.62 4.31 -3.03
N ALA A 73 -7.78 3.66 -3.20
CA ALA A 73 -7.97 2.62 -4.20
C ALA A 73 -7.78 3.15 -5.62
N ASP A 74 -8.35 4.31 -5.94
CA ASP A 74 -8.17 4.96 -7.25
C ASP A 74 -6.68 5.26 -7.51
N GLN A 75 -5.99 5.86 -6.54
CA GLN A 75 -4.55 6.16 -6.66
C GLN A 75 -3.69 4.91 -6.80
N MET A 76 -4.00 3.84 -6.06
CA MET A 76 -3.28 2.57 -6.17
C MET A 76 -3.52 1.96 -7.56
N GLY A 77 -4.77 1.91 -8.03
CA GLY A 77 -5.12 1.42 -9.36
C GLY A 77 -4.41 2.22 -10.46
N GLU A 78 -4.44 3.55 -10.40
CA GLU A 78 -3.77 4.42 -11.36
C GLU A 78 -2.26 4.16 -11.39
N ARG A 79 -1.58 4.18 -10.22
CA ARG A 79 -0.12 4.00 -10.15
C ARG A 79 0.32 2.62 -10.64
N TRP A 80 -0.38 1.57 -10.24
CA TRP A 80 -0.04 0.21 -10.66
C TRP A 80 -0.32 -0.02 -12.15
N THR A 81 -1.42 0.53 -12.68
CA THR A 81 -1.72 0.43 -14.12
C THR A 81 -0.78 1.29 -14.95
N GLN A 82 -0.38 2.46 -14.47
CA GLN A 82 0.63 3.28 -15.14
C GLN A 82 1.97 2.53 -15.18
N PHE A 83 2.41 1.96 -14.05
CA PHE A 83 3.63 1.14 -14.02
C PHE A 83 3.56 -0.04 -14.98
N ALA A 84 2.41 -0.73 -15.05
CA ALA A 84 2.22 -1.84 -15.99
C ALA A 84 2.26 -1.41 -17.47
N LYS A 85 1.85 -0.16 -17.78
CA LYS A 85 1.84 0.39 -19.14
C LYS A 85 3.20 0.96 -19.56
N GLU A 86 3.90 1.61 -18.64
CA GLU A 86 5.01 2.53 -18.96
C GLU A 86 6.34 2.13 -18.31
N GLY A 87 6.34 1.27 -17.29
CA GLY A 87 7.49 1.01 -16.42
C GLY A 87 7.71 2.12 -15.37
#